data_AF-A0A0D0BIP2-F1
#
_entry.id   AF-A0A0D0BIP2-F1
#
_cell.length_a   1.000
_cell.length_b   1.000
_cell.length_c   1.000
_cell.angle_alpha   90.00
_cell.angle_beta   90.00
_cell.angle_gamma   90.00
#
_symmetry.space_group_name_H-M   'P 1'
#
loop_
_entity.id
_entity.type
_entity.pdbx_description
1 polymer ?
#
loop_
_entity_poly.entity_id
_entity_poly.type
_entity_poly.pdbx_seq_one_letter_code
_entity_poly.pdbx_strand_id
1 'polypeptide(L)'
;VGDLQCNIARLKTVSSLAATTKSVQEIASAAGNDAATSSAAQAAASGLSTAQGGISQIAQALIAGQNAPASGRDQVGQGLTAAQNALNSITSTDPTVTSALSQAQTDLSNTITAGQQVTADCTPTGASAAAAKRQVGDLQCNLARLKAVSSLNASQKNVQAIGNAAPKYISSWRLCAFTDTSTLSDATTAAAVQNAQAGIASAQAGISQIAQALAQGQLAPASGRDQVNQGVSSAQSALEAITS
;
A
#
# COMPACT_ATOMS: atom_id res chain seq x y z
N VAL A 1 1.44 25.48 2.60
CA VAL A 1 1.81 24.10 3.02
C VAL A 1 1.66 24.07 4.53
N GLY A 2 1.01 23.05 5.08
CA GLY A 2 0.70 22.98 6.51
C GLY A 2 1.96 22.99 7.40
N ASP A 3 1.76 23.21 8.69
CA ASP A 3 2.81 23.10 9.69
C ASP A 3 3.44 21.70 9.71
N LEU A 4 4.55 21.54 10.43
CA LEU A 4 5.28 20.26 10.51
C LEU A 4 4.35 19.13 11.02
N GLN A 5 3.45 19.45 11.94
CA GLN A 5 2.47 18.55 12.54
C GLN A 5 1.50 18.02 11.49
N CYS A 6 0.97 18.88 10.61
CA CYS A 6 0.15 18.48 9.48
C CYS A 6 0.88 17.49 8.54
N ASN A 7 2.15 17.73 8.26
CA ASN A 7 2.93 16.82 7.42
C ASN A 7 3.19 15.46 8.10
N ILE A 8 3.43 15.45 9.41
CA ILE A 8 3.57 14.22 10.21
C ILE A 8 2.25 13.44 10.21
N ALA A 9 1.12 14.11 10.45
CA ALA A 9 -0.20 13.47 10.46
C ALA A 9 -0.51 12.83 9.09
N ARG A 10 -0.22 13.53 7.99
CA ARG A 10 -0.36 13.00 6.62
C ARG A 10 0.51 11.77 6.38
N LEU A 11 1.77 11.82 6.80
CA LEU A 11 2.68 10.68 6.67
C LEU A 11 2.16 9.48 7.47
N LYS A 12 1.68 9.72 8.69
CA LYS A 12 1.09 8.69 9.55
C LYS A 12 -0.14 8.04 8.90
N THR A 13 -1.03 8.82 8.29
CA THR A 13 -2.17 8.29 7.54
C THR A 13 -1.72 7.36 6.42
N VAL A 14 -0.72 7.75 5.62
CA VAL A 14 -0.21 6.92 4.51
C VAL A 14 0.45 5.64 5.04
N SER A 15 1.25 5.72 6.10
CA SER A 15 1.89 4.53 6.70
C SER A 15 0.87 3.57 7.31
N SER A 16 -0.14 4.09 8.03
CA SER A 16 -1.18 3.26 8.64
C SER A 16 -2.09 2.62 7.58
N LEU A 17 -2.37 3.32 6.48
CA LEU A 17 -3.12 2.76 5.35
C LEU A 17 -2.37 1.60 4.69
N ALA A 18 -1.05 1.73 4.54
CA ALA A 18 -0.21 0.65 4.03
C ALA A 18 -0.18 -0.56 4.97
N ALA A 19 -0.06 -0.32 6.29
CA ALA A 19 -0.16 -1.36 7.30
C ALA A 19 -1.52 -2.08 7.24
N THR A 20 -2.63 -1.33 7.19
CA THR A 20 -3.98 -1.89 7.06
C THR A 20 -4.12 -2.75 5.80
N THR A 21 -3.56 -2.29 4.67
CA THR A 21 -3.59 -3.03 3.40
C THR A 21 -2.85 -4.37 3.52
N LYS A 22 -1.69 -4.38 4.19
CA LYS A 22 -0.92 -5.59 4.47
C LYS A 22 -1.72 -6.55 5.36
N SER A 23 -2.28 -6.06 6.47
CA SER A 23 -3.05 -6.88 7.40
C SER A 23 -4.29 -7.50 6.72
N VAL A 24 -4.97 -6.77 5.82
CA VAL A 24 -6.06 -7.32 5.00
C VAL A 24 -5.61 -8.45 4.07
N GLN A 25 -4.38 -8.38 3.54
CA GLN A 25 -3.82 -9.44 2.68
C GLN A 25 -3.42 -10.68 3.48
N GLU A 26 -2.95 -10.48 4.71
CA GLU A 26 -2.69 -11.57 5.65
C GLU A 26 -4.00 -12.30 5.99
N ILE A 27 -5.11 -11.59 6.20
CA ILE A 27 -6.44 -12.20 6.35
C ILE A 27 -6.81 -13.01 5.10
N ALA A 28 -6.68 -12.43 3.91
CA ALA A 28 -7.02 -13.12 2.66
C ALA A 28 -6.19 -14.41 2.45
N SER A 29 -4.92 -14.40 2.90
CA SER A 29 -4.03 -15.56 2.84
C SER A 29 -4.38 -16.61 3.91
N ALA A 30 -4.71 -16.16 5.12
CA ALA A 30 -5.12 -17.02 6.23
C ALA A 30 -6.51 -17.65 6.03
N ALA A 31 -7.37 -17.03 5.22
CA ALA A 31 -8.71 -17.52 4.95
C ALA A 31 -8.74 -18.94 4.36
N GLY A 32 -7.67 -19.37 3.68
CA GLY A 32 -7.60 -20.68 3.03
C GLY A 32 -8.80 -20.91 2.10
N ASN A 33 -9.64 -21.89 2.42
CA ASN A 33 -10.85 -22.24 1.66
C ASN A 33 -12.13 -21.54 2.14
N ASP A 34 -12.06 -20.65 3.14
CA ASP A 34 -13.21 -19.89 3.60
C ASP A 34 -13.54 -18.76 2.61
N ALA A 35 -14.53 -19.04 1.75
CA ALA A 35 -15.00 -18.11 0.74
C ALA A 35 -15.60 -16.83 1.34
N ALA A 36 -16.23 -16.90 2.51
CA ALA A 36 -16.84 -15.73 3.15
C ALA A 36 -15.76 -14.78 3.66
N THR A 37 -14.76 -15.31 4.39
CA THR A 37 -13.60 -14.52 4.87
C THR A 37 -12.81 -13.94 3.69
N SER A 38 -12.55 -14.73 2.63
CA SER A 38 -11.84 -14.24 1.45
C SER A 38 -12.60 -13.11 0.72
N SER A 39 -13.92 -13.27 0.56
CA SER A 39 -14.77 -12.25 -0.06
C SER A 39 -14.80 -10.95 0.76
N ALA A 40 -14.91 -11.05 2.08
CA ALA A 40 -14.88 -9.90 2.98
C ALA A 40 -13.51 -9.20 2.95
N ALA A 41 -12.41 -9.95 2.94
CA ALA A 41 -11.06 -9.37 2.81
C ALA A 41 -10.89 -8.64 1.46
N GLN A 42 -11.43 -9.17 0.36
CA GLN A 42 -11.42 -8.50 -0.95
C GLN A 42 -12.27 -7.23 -0.96
N ALA A 43 -13.43 -7.23 -0.31
CA ALA A 43 -14.25 -6.04 -0.13
C ALA A 43 -13.51 -4.98 0.69
N ALA A 44 -12.80 -5.39 1.76
CA ALA A 44 -11.97 -4.49 2.54
C ALA A 44 -10.84 -3.87 1.70
N ALA A 45 -10.12 -4.69 0.93
CA ALA A 45 -9.08 -4.22 0.02
C ALA A 45 -9.61 -3.24 -1.03
N SER A 46 -10.82 -3.47 -1.53
CA SER A 46 -11.49 -2.56 -2.48
C SER A 46 -11.82 -1.21 -1.82
N GLY A 47 -12.34 -1.22 -0.59
CA GLY A 47 -12.56 0.01 0.20
C GLY A 47 -11.27 0.81 0.42
N LEU A 48 -10.18 0.13 0.79
CA LEU A 48 -8.86 0.76 0.94
C LEU A 48 -8.35 1.33 -0.39
N SER A 49 -8.57 0.64 -1.51
CA SER A 49 -8.23 1.14 -2.85
C SER A 49 -8.99 2.43 -3.20
N THR A 50 -10.28 2.51 -2.87
CA THR A 50 -11.08 3.74 -3.03
C THR A 50 -10.50 4.88 -2.18
N ALA A 51 -10.13 4.60 -0.93
CA ALA A 51 -9.50 5.59 -0.08
C ALA A 51 -8.15 6.09 -0.63
N GLN A 52 -7.32 5.19 -1.18
CA GLN A 52 -6.09 5.57 -1.87
C GLN A 52 -6.35 6.48 -3.09
N GLY A 53 -7.41 6.20 -3.85
CA GLY A 53 -7.85 7.05 -4.96
C GLY A 53 -8.20 8.47 -4.50
N GLY A 54 -8.96 8.59 -3.41
CA GLY A 54 -9.27 9.88 -2.78
C GLY A 54 -8.02 10.62 -2.29
N ILE A 55 -7.09 9.93 -1.64
CA ILE A 55 -5.78 10.49 -1.22
C ILE A 55 -4.99 11.00 -2.43
N SER A 56 -4.98 10.26 -3.54
CA SER A 56 -4.29 10.70 -4.77
C SER A 56 -4.89 11.99 -5.33
N GLN A 57 -6.22 12.13 -5.37
CA GLN A 57 -6.87 13.37 -5.81
C GLN A 57 -6.54 14.54 -4.88
N ILE A 58 -6.57 14.31 -3.57
CA ILE A 58 -6.18 15.31 -2.56
C ILE A 58 -4.73 15.74 -2.79
N ALA A 59 -3.82 14.79 -2.94
CA ALA A 59 -2.41 15.07 -3.21
C ALA A 59 -2.23 15.91 -4.48
N GLN A 60 -2.89 15.55 -5.59
CA GLN A 60 -2.80 16.29 -6.84
C GLN A 60 -3.30 17.74 -6.70
N ALA A 61 -4.44 17.95 -6.05
CA ALA A 61 -4.98 19.29 -5.80
C ALA A 61 -4.02 20.14 -4.96
N LEU A 62 -3.45 19.56 -3.89
CA LEU A 62 -2.48 20.25 -3.03
C LEU A 62 -1.20 20.63 -3.78
N ILE A 63 -0.73 19.77 -4.69
CA ILE A 63 0.42 20.04 -5.56
C ILE A 63 0.12 21.22 -6.50
N ALA A 64 -1.12 21.30 -7.00
CA ALA A 64 -1.59 22.41 -7.81
C ALA A 64 -1.87 23.69 -7.00
N GLY A 65 -1.61 23.70 -5.69
CA GLY A 65 -1.90 24.84 -4.80
C GLY A 65 -3.40 25.03 -4.52
N GLN A 66 -4.22 24.04 -4.84
CA GLN A 66 -5.66 24.05 -4.59
C GLN A 66 -5.98 23.45 -3.23
N ASN A 67 -7.14 23.82 -2.69
CA ASN A 67 -7.69 23.14 -1.52
C ASN A 67 -7.99 21.67 -1.87
N ALA A 68 -7.89 20.78 -0.88
CA ALA A 68 -8.32 19.40 -1.05
C ALA A 68 -9.78 19.36 -1.55
N PRO A 69 -10.08 18.66 -2.65
CA PRO A 69 -11.44 18.60 -3.18
C PRO A 69 -12.35 17.83 -2.22
N ALA A 70 -13.61 18.25 -2.13
CA ALA A 70 -14.60 17.57 -1.28
C ALA A 70 -14.76 16.09 -1.69
N SER A 71 -14.86 15.82 -2.99
CA SER A 71 -14.94 14.45 -3.54
C SER A 71 -13.79 13.55 -3.09
N GLY A 72 -12.56 14.06 -3.06
CA GLY A 72 -11.39 13.31 -2.60
C GLY A 72 -11.49 12.95 -1.12
N ARG A 73 -11.97 13.88 -0.27
CA ARG A 73 -12.21 13.61 1.16
C ARG A 73 -13.35 12.60 1.35
N ASP A 74 -14.43 12.74 0.60
CA ASP A 74 -15.59 11.85 0.68
C ASP A 74 -15.19 10.42 0.26
N GLN A 75 -14.39 10.27 -0.80
CA GLN A 75 -13.86 8.97 -1.21
C GLN A 75 -12.96 8.33 -0.16
N VAL A 76 -12.14 9.11 0.56
CA VAL A 76 -11.36 8.60 1.69
C VAL A 76 -12.29 8.09 2.78
N GLY A 77 -13.27 8.89 3.20
CA GLY A 77 -14.23 8.50 4.24
C GLY A 77 -15.01 7.24 3.85
N GLN A 78 -15.62 7.23 2.67
CA GLN A 78 -16.39 6.11 2.15
C GLN A 78 -15.54 4.84 2.03
N GLY A 79 -14.31 4.95 1.51
CA GLY A 79 -13.41 3.81 1.36
C GLY A 79 -13.01 3.19 2.69
N LEU A 80 -12.66 4.02 3.69
CA LEU A 80 -12.31 3.54 5.03
C LEU A 80 -13.52 2.92 5.76
N THR A 81 -14.71 3.53 5.64
CA THR A 81 -15.95 2.96 6.21
C THR A 81 -16.31 1.64 5.54
N ALA A 82 -16.21 1.54 4.22
CA ALA A 82 -16.43 0.28 3.49
C ALA A 82 -15.45 -0.81 3.95
N ALA A 83 -14.17 -0.45 4.12
CA ALA A 83 -13.17 -1.38 4.64
C ALA A 83 -13.48 -1.86 6.06
N GLN A 84 -13.90 -0.94 6.94
CA GLN A 84 -14.28 -1.27 8.31
C GLN A 84 -15.49 -2.21 8.36
N ASN A 85 -16.53 -1.92 7.58
CA ASN A 85 -17.73 -2.76 7.52
C ASN A 85 -17.40 -4.16 7.00
N ALA A 86 -16.55 -4.26 5.98
CA ALA A 86 -16.10 -5.55 5.45
C ALA A 86 -15.30 -6.34 6.49
N LEU A 87 -14.34 -5.72 7.19
CA LEU A 87 -13.61 -6.37 8.28
C LEU A 87 -14.53 -6.83 9.41
N ASN A 88 -15.48 -5.99 9.83
CA ASN A 88 -16.43 -6.32 10.90
C ASN A 88 -17.39 -7.46 10.52
N SER A 89 -17.55 -7.74 9.22
CA SER A 89 -18.37 -8.86 8.74
C SER A 89 -17.66 -10.22 8.80
N ILE A 90 -16.34 -10.23 9.04
CA ILE A 90 -15.56 -11.47 9.13
C ILE A 90 -15.83 -12.11 10.49
N THR A 91 -16.37 -13.32 10.46
CA THR A 91 -16.50 -14.20 11.62
C THR A 91 -15.72 -15.47 11.35
N SER A 92 -14.73 -15.78 12.18
CA SER A 92 -13.94 -17.00 12.04
C SER A 92 -13.60 -17.58 13.42
N THR A 93 -13.48 -18.91 13.49
CA THR A 93 -12.96 -19.63 14.65
C THR A 93 -11.49 -20.00 14.49
N ASP A 94 -10.91 -19.75 13.31
CA ASP A 94 -9.49 -19.98 13.04
C ASP A 94 -8.66 -18.92 13.80
N PRO A 95 -7.69 -19.33 14.64
CA PRO A 95 -6.90 -18.40 15.44
C PRO A 95 -5.99 -17.50 14.59
N THR A 96 -5.52 -17.97 13.43
CA THR A 96 -4.70 -17.18 12.50
C THR A 96 -5.54 -16.10 11.83
N VAL A 97 -6.75 -16.44 11.35
CA VAL A 97 -7.69 -15.44 10.81
C VAL A 97 -8.09 -14.43 11.88
N THR A 98 -8.39 -14.90 13.09
CA THR A 98 -8.79 -14.04 14.22
C THR A 98 -7.68 -13.05 14.60
N SER A 99 -6.44 -13.51 14.67
CA SER A 99 -5.28 -12.65 14.96
C SER A 99 -5.04 -11.62 13.85
N ALA A 100 -5.10 -12.04 12.59
CA ALA A 100 -4.94 -11.13 11.45
C ALA A 100 -6.08 -10.10 11.37
N LEU A 101 -7.32 -10.51 11.66
CA LEU A 101 -8.48 -9.62 11.72
C LEU A 101 -8.32 -8.56 12.81
N SER A 102 -7.92 -8.96 14.01
CA SER A 102 -7.68 -8.03 15.12
C SER A 102 -6.61 -6.99 14.75
N GLN A 103 -5.49 -7.44 14.16
CA GLN A 103 -4.43 -6.54 13.69
C GLN A 103 -4.93 -5.57 12.61
N ALA A 104 -5.68 -6.06 11.61
CA ALA A 104 -6.24 -5.21 10.56
C ALA A 104 -7.22 -4.16 11.10
N GLN A 105 -8.05 -4.51 12.09
CA GLN A 105 -8.96 -3.57 12.75
C GLN A 105 -8.19 -2.50 13.53
N THR A 106 -7.13 -2.87 14.23
CA THR A 106 -6.24 -1.91 14.92
C THR A 106 -5.58 -0.96 13.92
N ASP A 107 -5.02 -1.48 12.83
CA ASP A 107 -4.36 -0.66 11.82
C ASP A 107 -5.33 0.29 11.11
N LEU A 108 -6.55 -0.18 10.83
CA LEU A 108 -7.60 0.65 10.24
C LEU A 108 -8.04 1.75 11.21
N SER A 109 -8.23 1.44 12.50
CA SER A 109 -8.54 2.42 13.53
C SER A 109 -7.45 3.50 13.66
N ASN A 110 -6.18 3.08 13.62
CA ASN A 110 -5.04 3.99 13.59
C ASN A 110 -5.06 4.89 12.35
N THR A 111 -5.42 4.35 11.19
CA THR A 111 -5.57 5.10 9.93
C THR A 111 -6.66 6.15 10.03
N ILE A 112 -7.83 5.78 10.56
CA ILE A 112 -8.97 6.70 10.77
C ILE A 112 -8.56 7.82 11.74
N THR A 113 -7.93 7.48 12.86
CA THR A 113 -7.46 8.44 13.85
C THR A 113 -6.44 9.41 13.25
N ALA A 114 -5.47 8.90 12.48
CA ALA A 114 -4.50 9.75 11.78
C ALA A 114 -5.19 10.68 10.76
N GLY A 115 -6.18 10.18 10.03
CA GLY A 115 -6.99 11.01 9.13
C GLY A 115 -7.76 12.13 9.84
N GLN A 116 -8.31 11.86 11.02
CA GLN A 116 -8.94 12.87 11.87
C GLN A 116 -7.90 13.90 12.39
N GLN A 117 -6.70 13.46 12.77
CA GLN A 117 -5.61 14.36 13.15
C GLN A 117 -5.21 15.29 11.99
N VAL A 118 -5.15 14.80 10.75
CA VAL A 118 -4.95 15.66 9.58
C VAL A 118 -6.03 16.75 9.50
N THR A 119 -7.30 16.44 9.75
CA THR A 119 -8.34 17.49 9.73
C THR A 119 -8.23 18.49 10.88
N ALA A 120 -7.78 18.06 12.05
CA ALA A 120 -7.56 18.96 13.19
C ALA A 120 -6.34 19.86 12.95
N ASP A 121 -5.21 19.26 12.60
CA ASP A 121 -3.90 19.94 12.55
C ASP A 121 -3.67 20.68 11.22
N CYS A 122 -4.27 20.22 10.12
CA CYS A 122 -4.09 20.84 8.80
C CYS A 122 -5.15 21.88 8.44
N THR A 123 -6.05 22.25 9.36
CA THR A 123 -6.95 23.37 9.06
C THR A 123 -6.15 24.66 9.00
N PRO A 124 -6.26 25.47 7.93
CA PRO A 124 -5.63 26.78 7.89
C PRO A 124 -6.34 27.66 8.91
N THR A 125 -5.89 27.61 10.17
CA THR A 125 -6.24 28.63 11.15
C THR A 125 -5.81 29.96 10.55
N GLY A 126 -6.76 30.88 10.39
CA GLY A 126 -6.69 32.06 9.53
C GLY A 126 -5.59 33.10 9.85
N ALA A 127 -4.57 32.74 10.64
CA ALA A 127 -3.46 33.59 11.01
C ALA A 127 -2.19 33.40 10.15
N SER A 128 -2.05 32.32 9.36
CA SER A 128 -0.76 32.02 8.67
C SER A 128 -0.65 32.39 7.19
N ALA A 129 -1.71 32.93 6.58
CA ALA A 129 -1.71 33.27 5.15
C ALA A 129 -0.62 34.30 4.75
N ALA A 130 -0.17 35.15 5.69
CA ALA A 130 0.87 36.15 5.44
C ALA A 130 2.32 35.63 5.54
N ALA A 131 2.57 34.50 6.24
CA ALA A 131 3.92 33.96 6.44
C ALA A 131 4.36 32.94 5.36
N ALA A 132 3.42 32.48 4.52
CA ALA A 132 3.60 31.35 3.60
C ALA A 132 4.54 31.60 2.40
N LYS A 133 5.04 32.83 2.18
CA LYS A 133 5.93 33.11 1.02
C LYS A 133 7.39 32.66 1.21
N ARG A 134 7.83 32.27 2.42
CA ARG A 134 9.26 31.97 2.68
C ARG A 134 9.66 30.49 2.68
N GLN A 135 8.73 29.55 2.46
CA GLN A 135 9.03 28.11 2.57
C GLN A 135 8.72 27.28 1.31
N VAL A 136 8.74 27.93 0.14
CA VAL A 136 8.45 27.28 -1.16
C VAL A 136 9.67 26.49 -1.68
N GLY A 137 10.87 26.71 -1.13
CA GLY A 137 12.12 26.07 -1.58
C GLY A 137 12.20 24.55 -1.41
N ASP A 138 11.39 23.95 -0.53
CA ASP A 138 11.43 22.49 -0.26
C ASP A 138 10.17 21.73 -0.74
N LEU A 139 9.25 22.43 -1.40
CA LEU A 139 8.04 21.82 -1.96
C LEU A 139 8.37 20.81 -3.07
N GLN A 140 9.41 21.07 -3.86
CA GLN A 140 9.88 20.12 -4.87
C GLN A 140 10.44 18.83 -4.24
N CYS A 141 11.11 18.91 -3.09
CA CYS A 141 11.61 17.76 -2.35
C CYS A 141 10.47 16.93 -1.75
N ASN A 142 9.49 17.59 -1.12
CA ASN A 142 8.29 16.92 -0.60
C ASN A 142 7.41 16.32 -1.71
N LEU A 143 7.34 16.96 -2.86
CA LEU A 143 6.66 16.46 -4.06
C LEU A 143 7.36 15.23 -4.64
N ALA A 144 8.69 15.23 -4.73
CA ALA A 144 9.46 14.07 -5.17
C ALA A 144 9.27 12.88 -4.24
N ARG A 145 9.22 13.12 -2.91
CA ARG A 145 8.92 12.07 -1.91
C ARG A 145 7.51 11.52 -2.06
N LEU A 146 6.51 12.38 -2.28
CA LEU A 146 5.13 11.93 -2.45
C LEU A 146 4.94 11.15 -3.76
N LYS A 147 5.59 11.58 -4.86
CA LYS A 147 5.60 10.85 -6.14
C LYS A 147 6.29 9.49 -6.03
N ALA A 148 7.38 9.39 -5.27
CA ALA A 148 8.03 8.10 -5.00
C ALA A 148 7.09 7.16 -4.23
N VAL A 149 6.41 7.66 -3.19
CA VAL A 149 5.46 6.84 -2.41
C VAL A 149 4.25 6.39 -3.24
N SER A 150 3.71 7.23 -4.13
CA SER A 150 2.58 6.84 -4.98
C SER A 150 2.96 5.83 -6.07
N SER A 151 4.15 5.95 -6.67
CA SER A 151 4.67 4.98 -7.65
C SER A 151 5.05 3.65 -7.01
N LEU A 152 5.50 3.65 -5.75
CA LEU A 152 5.70 2.45 -4.95
C LEU A 152 4.38 1.72 -4.64
N ASN A 153 3.32 2.45 -4.28
CA ASN A 153 2.01 1.87 -4.03
C ASN A 153 1.37 1.27 -5.31
N ALA A 154 1.56 1.92 -6.46
CA ALA A 154 1.15 1.39 -7.76
C ALA A 154 1.92 0.12 -8.13
N SER A 155 3.23 0.09 -7.88
CA SER A 155 4.07 -1.10 -8.09
C SER A 155 3.66 -2.24 -7.17
N GLN A 156 3.34 -1.97 -5.91
CA GLN A 156 2.82 -2.94 -4.96
C GLN A 156 1.50 -3.57 -5.43
N LYS A 157 0.57 -2.75 -5.97
CA LYS A 157 -0.69 -3.23 -6.58
C LYS A 157 -0.45 -4.15 -7.77
N ASN A 158 0.45 -3.78 -8.68
CA ASN A 158 0.76 -4.60 -9.86
C ASN A 158 1.34 -5.95 -9.47
N VAL A 159 2.25 -5.99 -8.49
CA VAL A 159 2.79 -7.27 -8.04
C VAL A 159 1.75 -8.11 -7.30
N GLN A 160 0.88 -7.50 -6.49
CA GLN A 160 -0.21 -8.24 -5.85
C GLN A 160 -1.20 -8.83 -6.87
N ALA A 161 -1.51 -8.10 -7.94
CA ALA A 161 -2.33 -8.63 -9.03
C ALA A 161 -1.66 -9.84 -9.71
N ILE A 162 -0.34 -9.79 -9.93
CA ILE A 162 0.44 -10.92 -10.47
C ILE A 162 0.44 -12.10 -9.49
N GLY A 163 0.67 -11.86 -8.20
CA GLY A 163 0.68 -12.87 -7.15
C GLY A 163 -0.68 -13.56 -6.98
N ASN A 164 -1.79 -12.82 -7.09
CA ASN A 164 -3.14 -13.38 -7.00
C ASN A 164 -3.57 -14.13 -8.27
N ALA A 165 -3.02 -13.76 -9.43
CA ALA A 165 -3.32 -14.40 -10.71
C ALA A 165 -2.51 -15.70 -10.92
N ALA A 166 -1.28 -15.76 -10.41
CA ALA A 166 -0.40 -16.90 -10.60
C ALA A 166 -1.00 -18.27 -10.18
N PRO A 167 -1.66 -18.43 -9.00
CA PRO A 167 -2.27 -19.71 -8.61
C PRO A 167 -3.44 -20.13 -9.53
N LYS A 168 -4.20 -19.16 -10.06
CA LYS A 168 -5.31 -19.41 -10.98
C LYS A 168 -4.83 -19.90 -12.35
N TYR A 169 -3.70 -19.37 -12.83
CA TYR A 169 -3.08 -19.87 -14.04
C TYR A 169 -2.48 -21.27 -13.81
N ILE A 170 -1.76 -21.51 -12.71
CA ILE A 170 -1.20 -22.84 -12.43
C ILE A 170 -2.29 -23.94 -12.37
N SER A 171 -3.46 -23.63 -11.80
CA SER A 171 -4.60 -24.56 -11.74
C SER A 171 -5.34 -24.72 -13.07
N SER A 172 -5.49 -23.65 -13.86
CA SER A 172 -6.10 -23.72 -15.20
C SER A 172 -5.24 -24.45 -16.23
N TRP A 173 -3.90 -24.36 -16.12
CA TRP A 173 -2.97 -25.05 -17.02
C TRP A 173 -2.88 -26.55 -16.73
N ARG A 174 -3.06 -26.97 -15.46
CA ARG A 174 -3.22 -28.38 -15.07
C ARG A 174 -4.44 -29.06 -15.70
N LEU A 175 -5.49 -28.31 -16.03
CA LEU A 175 -6.68 -28.87 -16.67
C LEU A 175 -6.55 -29.03 -18.19
N CYS A 176 -5.63 -28.30 -18.83
CA CYS A 176 -5.40 -28.38 -20.28
C CYS A 176 -4.20 -29.28 -20.66
N ALA A 177 -3.36 -29.68 -19.69
CA ALA A 177 -2.16 -30.48 -19.93
C ALA A 177 -2.30 -31.90 -19.38
N PHE A 178 -3.07 -32.73 -20.08
CA PHE A 178 -2.84 -34.17 -20.19
C PHE A 178 -2.51 -34.40 -21.67
N THR A 179 -1.25 -34.53 -22.09
CA THR A 179 -0.67 -35.86 -22.36
C THR A 179 0.83 -35.86 -22.69
N ASP A 180 1.61 -34.82 -22.37
CA ASP A 180 3.07 -34.92 -22.52
C ASP A 180 3.82 -34.06 -21.48
N THR A 181 3.97 -34.62 -20.28
CA THR A 181 4.71 -34.03 -19.17
C THR A 181 6.06 -34.71 -19.02
N SER A 182 7.05 -34.24 -19.77
CA SER A 182 8.44 -34.27 -19.32
C SER A 182 9.12 -32.99 -19.77
N THR A 183 9.72 -32.28 -18.82
CA THR A 183 10.75 -31.23 -18.95
C THR A 183 10.43 -29.72 -18.88
N LEU A 184 9.18 -29.27 -18.73
CA LEU A 184 8.91 -27.89 -18.26
C LEU A 184 8.39 -27.95 -16.82
N SER A 185 9.33 -28.09 -15.87
CA SER A 185 9.01 -28.32 -14.47
C SER A 185 8.46 -27.05 -13.80
N ASP A 186 7.34 -27.19 -13.10
CA ASP A 186 6.73 -26.28 -12.12
C ASP A 186 7.75 -25.57 -11.18
N ALA A 187 8.97 -26.11 -11.04
CA ALA A 187 10.07 -25.54 -10.27
C ALA A 187 10.56 -24.17 -10.78
N THR A 188 10.60 -23.93 -12.11
CA THR A 188 11.13 -22.67 -12.65
C THR A 188 10.20 -21.49 -12.36
N THR A 189 8.90 -21.68 -12.55
CA THR A 189 7.88 -20.67 -12.24
C THR A 189 7.78 -20.41 -10.74
N ALA A 190 7.83 -21.46 -9.92
CA ALA A 190 7.85 -21.32 -8.46
C ALA A 190 9.08 -20.56 -7.96
N ALA A 191 10.26 -20.85 -8.52
CA ALA A 191 11.50 -20.13 -8.20
C ALA A 191 11.44 -18.67 -8.65
N ALA A 192 10.88 -18.39 -9.84
CA ALA A 192 10.70 -17.01 -10.30
C ALA A 192 9.75 -16.22 -9.39
N VAL A 193 8.63 -16.82 -8.95
CA VAL A 193 7.71 -16.17 -7.99
C VAL A 193 8.39 -15.93 -6.64
N GLN A 194 9.15 -16.89 -6.11
CA GLN A 194 9.93 -16.69 -4.87
C GLN A 194 10.98 -15.59 -5.01
N ASN A 195 11.69 -15.52 -6.14
CA ASN A 195 12.67 -14.47 -6.42
C ASN A 195 12.01 -13.10 -6.53
N ALA A 196 10.84 -13.01 -7.17
CA ALA A 196 10.06 -11.78 -7.21
C ALA A 196 9.60 -11.34 -5.81
N GLN A 197 9.12 -12.28 -4.99
CA GLN A 197 8.74 -12.02 -3.60
C GLN A 197 9.91 -11.53 -2.74
N ALA A 198 11.09 -12.15 -2.89
CA ALA A 198 12.31 -11.72 -2.22
C ALA A 198 12.73 -10.30 -2.64
N GLY A 199 12.68 -9.99 -3.94
CA GLY A 199 12.95 -8.65 -4.45
C GLY A 199 12.04 -7.59 -3.87
N ILE A 200 10.74 -7.88 -3.74
CA ILE A 200 9.77 -6.95 -3.14
C ILE A 200 10.04 -6.76 -1.65
N ALA A 201 10.35 -7.82 -0.91
CA ALA A 201 10.69 -7.73 0.49
C ALA A 201 11.93 -6.84 0.71
N SER A 202 12.96 -7.00 -0.13
CA SER A 202 14.14 -6.12 -0.13
C SER A 202 13.79 -4.66 -0.44
N ALA A 203 12.92 -4.42 -1.43
CA ALA A 203 12.47 -3.07 -1.74
C ALA A 203 11.67 -2.45 -0.58
N GLN A 204 10.80 -3.22 0.07
CA GLN A 204 10.06 -2.78 1.25
C GLN A 204 10.98 -2.42 2.42
N ALA A 205 12.02 -3.23 2.66
CA ALA A 205 13.03 -2.93 3.67
C ALA A 205 13.74 -1.60 3.38
N GLY A 206 14.15 -1.38 2.12
CA GLY A 206 14.77 -0.13 1.69
C GLY A 206 13.87 1.10 1.86
N ILE A 207 12.59 0.97 1.53
CA ILE A 207 11.58 2.03 1.74
C ILE A 207 11.43 2.34 3.23
N SER A 208 11.41 1.32 4.09
CA SER A 208 11.29 1.49 5.53
C SER A 208 12.49 2.24 6.12
N GLN A 209 13.71 1.93 5.67
CA GLN A 209 14.93 2.66 6.05
C GLN A 209 14.87 4.13 5.59
N ILE A 210 14.44 4.37 4.35
CA ILE A 210 14.26 5.72 3.82
C ILE A 210 13.25 6.50 4.65
N ALA A 211 12.10 5.89 4.95
CA ALA A 211 11.05 6.52 5.76
C ALA A 211 11.54 6.89 7.17
N GLN A 212 12.29 5.99 7.83
CA GLN A 212 12.86 6.25 9.15
C GLN A 212 13.87 7.39 9.14
N ALA A 213 14.82 7.38 8.20
CA ALA A 213 15.81 8.47 8.08
C ALA A 213 15.12 9.82 7.86
N LEU A 214 14.09 9.83 7.01
CA LEU A 214 13.38 11.07 6.72
C LEU A 214 12.49 11.54 7.88
N ALA A 215 11.97 10.63 8.70
CA ALA A 215 11.26 10.98 9.94
C ALA A 215 12.22 11.64 10.96
N GLN A 216 13.51 11.33 10.89
CA GLN A 216 14.56 11.94 11.69
C GLN A 216 15.14 13.23 11.07
N GLY A 217 14.56 13.72 9.96
CA GLY A 217 15.08 14.89 9.24
C GLY A 217 16.40 14.64 8.51
N GLN A 218 16.78 13.37 8.33
CA GLN A 218 18.00 12.98 7.63
C GLN A 218 17.72 12.76 6.14
N LEU A 219 18.75 12.91 5.32
CA LEU A 219 18.71 12.51 3.92
C LEU A 219 18.49 10.99 3.81
N ALA A 220 17.75 10.57 2.78
CA ALA A 220 17.51 9.15 2.51
C ALA A 220 18.86 8.40 2.37
N PRO A 221 19.11 7.34 3.16
CA PRO A 221 20.36 6.62 3.13
C PRO A 221 20.55 5.95 1.76
N ALA A 222 21.78 5.96 1.26
CA ALA A 222 22.12 5.30 -0.01
C ALA A 222 21.72 3.82 0.00
N SER A 223 21.97 3.12 1.11
CA SER A 223 21.59 1.72 1.31
C SER A 223 20.10 1.46 1.07
N GLY A 224 19.22 2.34 1.57
CA GLY A 224 17.78 2.19 1.38
C GLY A 224 17.38 2.36 -0.08
N ARG A 225 18.00 3.29 -0.81
CA ARG A 225 17.75 3.49 -2.25
C ARG A 225 18.28 2.31 -3.07
N ASP A 226 19.45 1.81 -2.74
CA ASP A 226 20.07 0.67 -3.43
C ASP A 226 19.25 -0.61 -3.22
N GLN A 227 18.72 -0.82 -2.01
CA GLN A 227 17.80 -1.94 -1.71
C GLN A 227 16.50 -1.86 -2.52
N VAL A 228 15.94 -0.66 -2.69
CA VAL A 228 14.77 -0.45 -3.57
C VAL A 228 15.10 -0.81 -5.01
N ASN A 229 16.21 -0.29 -5.54
CA ASN A 229 16.61 -0.55 -6.93
C ASN A 229 16.89 -2.04 -7.17
N GLN A 230 17.66 -2.69 -6.27
CA GLN A 230 17.95 -4.12 -6.36
C GLN A 230 16.69 -4.97 -6.27
N GLY A 231 15.76 -4.61 -5.38
CA GLY A 231 14.49 -5.30 -5.23
C GLY A 231 13.62 -5.22 -6.48
N VAL A 232 13.52 -4.04 -7.08
CA VAL A 232 12.79 -3.82 -8.34
C VAL A 232 13.45 -4.56 -9.50
N SER A 233 14.77 -4.47 -9.66
CA SER A 233 15.49 -5.20 -10.71
C SER A 233 15.34 -6.71 -10.57
N SER A 234 15.42 -7.25 -9.34
CA SER A 234 15.21 -8.69 -9.10
C SER A 234 13.80 -9.13 -9.47
N ALA A 235 12.79 -8.32 -9.13
CA ALA A 235 11.40 -8.61 -9.49
C ALA A 235 11.17 -8.53 -11.00
N GLN A 236 11.81 -7.60 -11.69
CA GLN A 236 11.73 -7.47 -13.15
C GLN A 236 12.38 -8.67 -13.85
N SER A 237 13.59 -9.06 -13.44
CA SER A 237 14.28 -10.24 -13.99
C SER A 237 13.46 -11.53 -13.78
N ALA A 238 12.82 -11.65 -12.62
CA ALA A 238 11.92 -12.77 -12.35
C ALA A 238 10.70 -12.79 -13.26
N LEU A 239 10.15 -11.61 -13.61
CA LEU A 239 9.04 -11.50 -14.55
C LEU A 239 9.45 -11.89 -15.97
N GLU A 240 10.61 -11.39 -16.43
CA GLU A 240 11.18 -11.74 -17.74
C GLU A 240 11.42 -13.25 -17.86
N ALA A 241 11.87 -13.90 -16.77
CA ALA A 241 12.03 -15.35 -16.70
C ALA A 241 10.71 -16.16 -16.75
N ILE A 242 9.58 -15.56 -16.37
CA ILE A 242 8.25 -16.21 -16.51
C ILE A 242 7.73 -16.06 -17.94
N THR A 243 8.11 -14.99 -18.64
CA THR A 243 7.64 -14.69 -20.00
C THR A 243 8.50 -15.27 -21.13
N SER A 244 9.67 -15.82 -20.81
CA SER A 244 10.60 -16.44 -21.76
C SER A 244 10.43 -17.95 -21.80
#